data_AF-J9DRV0-F1
#
_entry.id   AF-J9DRV0-F1
#
_cell.length_a   1.000
_cell.length_b   1.000
_cell.length_c   1.000
_cell.angle_alpha   90.00
_cell.angle_beta   90.00
_cell.angle_gamma   90.00
#
_symmetry.space_group_name_H-M   'P 1'
#
loop_
_entity.id
_entity.type
_entity.pdbx_description
1 polymer ?
#
loop_
_entity_poly.entity_id
_entity_poly.type
_entity_poly.pdbx_seq_one_letter_code
_entity_poly.pdbx_strand_id
1 'polypeptide(L)'
;MFMYFGWEYNGLVEQREIAGTVEEEMRKALIKTKLVESWENCSWNRSGRTDKGVSAFKQVASLIVRSNGPEGEDVFWPNVA
;
A
#
# COMPACT_ATOMS: atom_id res chain seq x y z
N MET A 1 5.83 -2.43 -6.82
CA MET A 1 5.55 -3.87 -7.01
C MET A 1 5.86 -4.61 -5.72
N PHE A 2 5.05 -5.58 -5.35
CA PHE A 2 5.24 -6.37 -4.12
C PHE A 2 4.80 -7.82 -4.31
N MET A 3 5.19 -8.67 -3.36
CA MET A 3 4.93 -10.11 -3.32
C MET A 3 4.48 -10.52 -1.93
N TYR A 4 3.66 -11.57 -1.86
CA TYR A 4 3.30 -12.25 -0.62
C TYR A 4 2.90 -13.71 -0.89
N PHE A 5 3.06 -14.55 0.13
CA PHE A 5 2.51 -15.89 0.17
C PHE A 5 1.12 -15.86 0.78
N GLY A 6 0.09 -16.31 0.06
CA GLY A 6 -1.30 -16.09 0.44
C GLY A 6 -1.83 -16.98 1.56
N TRP A 7 -1.14 -18.07 1.90
CA TRP A 7 -1.63 -19.06 2.86
C TRP A 7 -1.78 -18.53 4.30
N GLU A 8 -1.06 -17.46 4.66
CA GLU A 8 -1.20 -16.78 5.95
C GLU A 8 -2.27 -15.67 5.96
N TYR A 9 -2.89 -15.35 4.82
CA TYR A 9 -3.72 -14.14 4.67
C TYR A 9 -5.15 -14.44 4.21
N ASN A 10 -6.09 -13.62 4.69
CA ASN A 10 -7.50 -13.63 4.29
C ASN A 10 -7.76 -12.85 2.99
N GLY A 11 -6.82 -12.92 2.04
CA GLY A 11 -6.85 -12.22 0.75
C GLY A 11 -6.13 -10.87 0.78
N LEU A 12 -6.07 -10.22 -0.38
CA LEU A 12 -5.37 -8.93 -0.50
C LEU A 12 -6.16 -7.79 0.15
N VAL A 13 -7.45 -7.72 -0.12
CA VAL A 13 -8.29 -6.55 0.18
C VAL A 13 -8.68 -6.53 1.65
N GLU A 14 -8.46 -5.39 2.32
CA GLU A 14 -8.95 -5.19 3.68
C GLU A 14 -10.48 -5.19 3.76
N GLN A 15 -11.01 -5.83 4.80
CA GLN A 15 -12.43 -5.98 5.06
C GLN A 15 -12.74 -5.64 6.51
N ARG A 16 -13.88 -4.99 6.78
CA ARG A 16 -14.23 -4.46 8.11
C ARG A 16 -14.24 -5.50 9.23
N GLU A 17 -14.61 -6.74 8.91
CA GLU A 17 -14.83 -7.81 9.90
C GLU A 17 -13.76 -8.91 9.83
N ILE A 18 -12.83 -8.82 8.86
CA ILE A 18 -11.83 -9.86 8.61
C ILE A 18 -10.44 -9.24 8.68
N ALA A 19 -9.74 -9.54 9.77
CA ALA A 19 -8.34 -9.17 9.95
C ALA A 19 -7.39 -10.12 9.19
N GLY A 20 -6.12 -9.76 9.12
CA GLY A 20 -5.07 -10.58 8.50
C GLY A 20 -5.13 -10.55 6.98
N THR A 21 -5.46 -9.40 6.40
CA THR A 21 -5.37 -9.18 4.95
C THR A 21 -4.02 -8.57 4.61
N VAL A 22 -3.59 -8.72 3.36
CA VAL A 22 -2.29 -8.16 2.94
C VAL A 22 -2.32 -6.62 2.98
N GLU A 23 -3.44 -5.98 2.65
CA GLU A 23 -3.58 -4.53 2.76
C GLU A 23 -3.51 -4.01 4.19
N GLU A 24 -4.03 -4.76 5.16
CA GLU A 24 -3.92 -4.39 6.56
C GLU A 24 -2.45 -4.32 6.99
N GLU A 25 -1.63 -5.30 6.60
CA GLU A 25 -0.20 -5.31 6.87
C GLU A 25 0.55 -4.20 6.10
N MET A 26 0.17 -3.95 4.85
CA MET A 26 0.72 -2.84 4.07
C MET A 26 0.42 -1.48 4.72
N ARG A 27 -0.82 -1.24 5.16
CA ARG A 27 -1.20 -0.04 5.90
C ARG A 27 -0.35 0.13 7.15
N LYS A 28 -0.29 -0.91 7.99
CA LYS A 28 0.50 -0.89 9.23
C LYS A 28 1.96 -0.54 8.95
N ALA A 29 2.57 -1.17 7.94
CA ALA A 29 3.95 -0.93 7.58
C ALA A 29 4.18 0.51 7.06
N LEU A 30 3.33 1.01 6.17
CA LEU A 30 3.47 2.34 5.55
C LEU A 30 3.26 3.48 6.57
N ILE A 31 2.32 3.32 7.51
CA ILE A 31 2.13 4.28 8.61
C ILE A 31 3.31 4.22 9.58
N LYS A 32 3.73 3.01 10.00
CA LYS A 32 4.84 2.82 10.94
C LYS A 32 6.14 3.41 10.42
N THR A 33 6.40 3.27 9.12
CA THR A 33 7.60 3.80 8.46
C THR A 33 7.48 5.29 8.10
N LYS A 34 6.34 5.93 8.39
CA LYS A 34 6.08 7.31 8.03
C LYS A 34 6.25 7.56 6.52
N LEU A 35 5.89 6.62 5.66
CA LEU A 35 5.79 6.86 4.22
C LEU A 35 4.46 7.51 3.85
N VAL A 36 3.39 7.18 4.57
CA VAL A 36 2.09 7.84 4.45
C VAL A 36 1.73 8.52 5.78
N GLU A 37 0.93 9.58 5.73
CA GLU A 37 0.39 10.23 6.93
C GLU A 37 -0.84 9.49 7.45
N SER A 38 -1.79 9.23 6.56
CA SER A 38 -2.96 8.41 6.80
C SER A 38 -3.19 7.48 5.62
N TRP A 39 -3.92 6.39 5.86
CA TRP A 39 -4.25 5.43 4.81
C TRP A 39 -5.25 6.01 3.82
N GLU A 40 -6.19 6.80 4.34
CA GLU A 40 -7.28 7.42 3.59
C GLU A 40 -6.78 8.48 2.61
N ASN A 41 -5.66 9.15 2.91
CA ASN A 41 -5.12 10.25 2.11
C ASN A 41 -3.89 9.86 1.27
N CYS A 42 -3.58 8.57 1.12
CA CYS A 42 -2.43 8.12 0.33
C CYS A 42 -2.79 7.69 -1.09
N SER A 43 -4.04 7.89 -1.54
CA SER A 43 -4.51 7.49 -2.88
C SER A 43 -4.17 6.03 -3.24
N TRP A 44 -4.29 5.13 -2.26
CA TRP A 44 -3.99 3.71 -2.44
C TRP A 44 -4.85 3.09 -3.53
N ASN A 45 -4.21 2.49 -4.53
CA ASN A 45 -4.85 1.72 -5.58
C ASN A 45 -4.05 0.45 -5.88
N ARG A 46 -4.73 -0.59 -6.33
CA ARG A 46 -4.20 -1.94 -6.56
C ARG A 46 -4.59 -2.43 -7.94
N SER A 47 -3.70 -3.14 -8.61
CA SER A 47 -3.93 -3.61 -9.98
C SER A 47 -4.82 -4.86 -10.08
N GLY A 48 -4.95 -5.62 -9.00
CA GLY A 48 -5.83 -6.79 -8.95
C GLY A 48 -6.19 -7.17 -7.53
N ARG A 49 -7.25 -7.97 -7.36
CA ARG A 49 -7.71 -8.53 -6.09
C ARG A 49 -7.36 -10.02 -6.06
N THR A 50 -6.98 -10.53 -4.90
CA THR A 50 -6.76 -11.96 -4.67
C THR A 50 -7.62 -12.42 -3.51
N ASP A 51 -8.16 -13.62 -3.63
CA ASP A 51 -8.95 -14.25 -2.57
C ASP A 51 -8.04 -14.87 -1.51
N LYS A 52 -8.66 -15.29 -0.40
CA LYS A 52 -7.99 -15.98 0.71
C LYS A 52 -7.14 -17.15 0.22
N GLY A 53 -5.91 -17.25 0.73
CA GLY A 53 -4.98 -18.33 0.37
C GLY A 53 -4.22 -18.14 -0.94
N VAL A 54 -4.59 -17.15 -1.78
CA VAL A 54 -3.95 -16.94 -3.09
C VAL A 54 -2.67 -16.11 -2.93
N SER A 55 -1.54 -16.67 -3.37
CA SER A 55 -0.24 -15.98 -3.43
C SER A 55 -0.14 -15.07 -4.66
N ALA A 56 0.69 -14.01 -4.57
CA ALA A 56 0.99 -13.14 -5.72
C ALA A 56 2.46 -12.76 -5.77
N PHE A 57 3.09 -12.95 -6.93
CA PHE A 57 4.52 -12.67 -7.15
C PHE A 57 4.79 -11.27 -7.75
N LYS A 58 3.85 -10.72 -8.52
CA LYS A 58 4.00 -9.42 -9.22
C LYS A 58 2.79 -8.53 -9.02
N GLN A 59 2.30 -8.42 -7.78
CA GLN A 59 1.21 -7.49 -7.50
C GLN A 59 1.72 -6.06 -7.63
N VAL A 60 0.90 -5.20 -8.24
CA VAL A 60 1.21 -3.78 -8.45
C VAL A 60 0.20 -2.94 -7.69
N ALA A 61 0.70 -1.95 -6.95
CA ALA A 61 -0.10 -0.91 -6.32
C ALA A 61 0.54 0.44 -6.61
N SER A 62 -0.29 1.48 -6.59
CA SER A 62 0.10 2.89 -6.65
C SER A 62 -0.41 3.59 -5.40
N LEU A 63 0.36 4.55 -4.91
CA LEU A 63 0.04 5.37 -3.76
C LEU A 63 0.92 6.64 -3.77
N ILE A 64 0.49 7.66 -3.05
CA ILE A 64 1.25 8.88 -2.79
C ILE A 64 1.97 8.72 -1.46
N VAL A 65 3.28 9.00 -1.44
CA VAL A 65 4.13 8.89 -0.25
C VAL A 65 4.94 10.15 -0.03
N ARG A 66 5.43 10.33 1.21
CA ARG A 66 6.43 11.35 1.52
C ARG A 66 7.75 11.04 0.81
N SER A 67 8.36 12.08 0.25
CA SER A 67 9.69 12.06 -0.34
C SER A 67 10.52 13.19 0.28
N ASN A 68 11.82 12.96 0.45
CA ASN A 68 12.78 14.02 0.81
C ASN A 68 13.37 14.70 -0.44
N GLY A 69 12.99 14.26 -1.64
CA GLY A 69 13.40 14.90 -2.89
C GLY A 69 12.63 16.22 -3.08
N PRO A 70 13.32 17.36 -3.24
CA PRO A 70 12.66 18.66 -3.39
C PRO A 70 11.96 18.83 -4.75
N GLU A 71 12.44 18.12 -5.77
CA GLU A 71 12.01 18.22 -7.17
C GLU A 71 12.17 16.86 -7.86
N GLY A 72 11.42 16.63 -8.95
CA GLY A 72 11.48 15.41 -9.75
C GLY A 72 10.17 15.12 -10.46
N GLU A 73 10.20 14.17 -11.41
CA GLU A 73 8.99 13.56 -11.95
C GLU A 73 8.16 12.97 -10.79
N ASP A 74 6.85 13.23 -10.78
CA ASP A 74 5.90 12.82 -9.73
C ASP A 74 6.10 13.45 -8.32
N VAL A 75 6.80 14.60 -8.23
CA VAL A 75 6.78 15.46 -7.02
C VAL A 75 5.67 16.50 -7.16
N PHE A 76 4.52 16.25 -6.53
CA PHE A 76 3.32 17.10 -6.66
C PHE A 76 3.37 18.40 -5.85
N TRP A 77 4.26 18.47 -4.84
CA TRP A 77 4.36 19.59 -3.90
C TRP A 77 5.83 19.95 -3.68
N PRO A 78 6.55 20.47 -4.71
CA PRO A 78 7.90 20.98 -4.49
C PRO A 78 7.87 22.03 -3.39
N ASN A 79 8.93 22.14 -2.60
CA ASN A 79 9.06 23.20 -1.59
C ASN A 79 9.13 24.56 -2.31
N VAL A 80 7.99 25.10 -2.68
CA VAL A 80 7.87 26.49 -3.13
C VAL A 80 7.80 27.33 -1.88
N ALA A 81 8.94 27.93 -1.53
CA ALA A 81 8.99 29.04 -0.59
C ALA A 81 8.33 30.29 -1.20
#